data_AF-A0A2I2F1P5-F1
#
_entry.id   AF-A0A2I2F1P5-F1
#
_cell.length_a   1.000
_cell.length_b   1.000
_cell.length_c   1.000
_cell.angle_alpha   90.00
_cell.angle_beta   90.00
_cell.angle_gamma   90.00
#
_symmetry.space_group_name_H-M   'P 1'
#
loop_
_entity.id
_entity.type
_entity.pdbx_description
1 polymer ?
#
loop_
_entity_poly.entity_id
_entity_poly.type
_entity_poly.pdbx_seq_one_letter_code
_entity_poly.pdbx_strand_id
1 'polypeptide(L)'
;MTRERSVYRNIHFYDGRTKKQVGGLYQAGSLTEKNILWMLGNVLLIVEEPWTLIHRDSGRIVGPSDNPASHGNYDIHSSGSISVTDELWIPRLASHPISGRESSFTRGVRARDGKCVISGVPNPLSGAGIWAAYQAAHVFPLQYGNIWSANGFAHWITNMPNTDGSSTMNSVQNGLLMFAHIHSLFDQYLFSINPDDGYKIISFQPDFTNIDGKILDFVCRDPNNPDHVADEVLRWHFRQAVLGNMRGAGEPVFETDFPPGSDLMETLRKEPYGKERFEMELYRRLDVIKNQEALS
;
A
#
# COMPACT_ATOMS: atom_id res chain seq x y z
N MET A 1 -5.81 -6.98 -22.70
CA MET A 1 -5.13 -5.68 -22.52
C MET A 1 -4.22 -5.80 -21.32
N THR A 2 -2.97 -5.39 -21.45
CA THR A 2 -2.00 -5.37 -20.35
C THR A 2 -2.46 -4.38 -19.29
N ARG A 3 -2.75 -4.87 -18.08
CA ARG A 3 -3.19 -4.10 -16.90
C ARG A 3 -1.99 -3.50 -16.18
N GLU A 4 -1.17 -2.76 -16.93
CA GLU A 4 0.08 -2.20 -16.43
C GLU A 4 -0.14 -0.80 -15.89
N ARG A 5 0.43 -0.51 -14.71
CA ARG A 5 0.34 0.81 -14.08
C ARG A 5 1.03 1.90 -14.91
N SER A 6 1.95 1.51 -15.80
CA SER A 6 2.62 2.38 -16.76
C SER A 6 1.67 3.22 -17.61
N VAL A 7 0.48 2.71 -17.90
CA VAL A 7 -0.48 3.30 -18.87
C VAL A 7 -0.97 4.67 -18.45
N TYR A 8 -1.11 4.93 -17.16
CA TYR A 8 -1.65 6.20 -16.67
C TYR A 8 -0.59 7.12 -16.06
N ARG A 9 0.68 6.72 -15.98
CA ARG A 9 1.75 7.54 -15.39
C ARG A 9 1.93 8.85 -16.14
N ASN A 10 2.34 9.89 -15.40
CA ASN A 10 2.64 11.21 -15.95
C ASN A 10 4.06 11.69 -15.58
N ILE A 11 4.81 10.89 -14.81
CA ILE A 11 6.24 11.06 -14.53
C ILE A 11 6.97 9.79 -14.93
N HIS A 12 8.08 9.92 -15.66
CA HIS A 12 8.89 8.81 -16.15
C HIS A 12 10.37 9.00 -15.85
N PHE A 13 11.03 7.93 -15.39
CA PHE A 13 12.45 7.95 -15.04
C PHE A 13 13.28 7.13 -16.02
N TYR A 14 14.39 7.70 -16.45
CA TYR A 14 15.32 7.09 -17.40
C TYR A 14 16.73 7.10 -16.84
N ASP A 15 17.50 6.07 -17.15
CA ASP A 15 18.96 6.14 -17.03
C ASP A 15 19.46 7.16 -18.07
N GLY A 16 20.09 8.23 -17.59
CA GLY A 16 20.54 9.35 -18.42
C GLY A 16 21.62 8.97 -19.43
N ARG A 17 22.37 7.87 -19.21
CA ARG A 17 23.40 7.33 -20.10
C ARG A 17 22.81 6.36 -21.12
N THR A 18 22.05 5.36 -20.67
CA THR A 18 21.55 4.28 -21.55
C THR A 18 20.22 4.62 -22.22
N LYS A 19 19.54 5.67 -21.74
CA LYS A 19 18.18 6.06 -22.14
C LYS A 19 17.11 4.99 -21.91
N LYS A 20 17.45 3.93 -21.16
CA LYS A 20 16.49 2.91 -20.74
C LYS A 20 15.57 3.48 -19.67
N GLN A 21 14.26 3.26 -19.81
CA GLN A 21 13.30 3.59 -18.76
C GLN A 21 13.49 2.63 -17.58
N VAL A 22 13.63 3.18 -16.38
CA VAL A 22 13.83 2.41 -15.14
C VAL A 22 12.57 2.37 -14.28
N GLY A 23 11.65 3.31 -14.52
CA GLY A 23 10.39 3.39 -13.79
C GLY A 23 9.58 4.62 -14.14
N GLY A 24 8.64 4.97 -13.26
CA GLY A 24 7.83 6.18 -13.36
C GLY A 24 6.67 6.11 -12.38
N LEU A 25 5.91 7.18 -12.20
CA LEU A 25 4.73 7.16 -11.34
C LEU A 25 3.63 8.07 -11.88
N TYR A 26 2.45 7.94 -11.29
CA TYR A 26 1.45 8.97 -11.39
C TYR A 26 1.66 10.01 -10.29
N GLN A 27 1.57 11.28 -10.67
CA GLN A 27 1.54 12.39 -9.76
C GLN A 27 0.17 13.08 -9.81
N ALA A 28 -0.55 13.02 -8.68
CA ALA A 28 -1.91 13.54 -8.53
C ALA A 28 -1.99 14.99 -8.01
N GLY A 29 -0.87 15.58 -7.58
CA GLY A 29 -0.76 16.98 -7.14
C GLY A 29 0.07 17.17 -5.87
N SER A 30 0.15 16.15 -5.01
CA SER A 30 0.77 16.26 -3.68
C SER A 30 2.22 15.77 -3.56
N LEU A 31 2.78 15.11 -4.58
CA LEU A 31 4.17 14.65 -4.49
C LEU A 31 5.10 15.79 -4.81
N THR A 32 6.06 15.93 -3.92
CA THR A 32 7.07 16.95 -4.01
C THR A 32 8.36 16.38 -4.58
N GLU A 33 9.29 17.26 -4.95
CA GLU A 33 10.62 16.86 -5.41
C GLU A 33 11.37 16.04 -4.35
N LYS A 34 11.27 16.42 -3.07
CA LYS A 34 11.85 15.62 -1.98
C LYS A 34 11.23 14.22 -1.90
N ASN A 35 9.93 14.07 -2.18
CA ASN A 35 9.29 12.75 -2.17
C ASN A 35 9.83 11.86 -3.29
N ILE A 36 9.94 12.38 -4.51
CA ILE A 36 10.48 11.62 -5.65
C ILE A 36 11.92 11.20 -5.38
N LEU A 37 12.77 12.13 -4.92
CA LEU A 37 14.16 11.82 -4.59
C LEU A 37 14.26 10.73 -3.52
N TRP A 38 13.42 10.80 -2.48
CA TRP A 38 13.40 9.79 -1.44
C TRP A 38 12.97 8.42 -1.97
N MET A 39 11.87 8.34 -2.74
CA MET A 39 11.36 7.09 -3.30
C MET A 39 12.37 6.44 -4.26
N LEU A 40 13.03 7.25 -5.09
CA LEU A 40 14.11 6.79 -5.96
C LEU A 40 15.29 6.27 -5.15
N GLY A 41 15.84 7.07 -4.24
CA GLY A 41 17.09 6.74 -3.54
C GLY A 41 16.97 5.69 -2.45
N ASN A 42 15.80 5.55 -1.80
CA ASN A 42 15.64 4.66 -0.65
C ASN A 42 14.87 3.37 -0.96
N VAL A 43 14.15 3.34 -2.09
CA VAL A 43 13.32 2.18 -2.46
C VAL A 43 13.72 1.64 -3.82
N LEU A 44 13.73 2.48 -4.86
CA LEU A 44 13.76 1.98 -6.23
C LEU A 44 15.17 1.69 -6.76
N LEU A 45 16.12 2.59 -6.55
CA LEU A 45 17.43 2.56 -7.18
C LEU A 45 18.46 1.87 -6.29
N ILE A 46 19.30 1.06 -6.91
CA ILE A 46 20.55 0.55 -6.33
C ILE A 46 21.68 1.21 -7.11
N VAL A 47 22.32 2.18 -6.46
CA VAL A 47 23.42 2.99 -7.00
C VAL A 47 24.46 3.18 -5.89
N GLU A 48 25.70 2.79 -6.14
CA GLU A 48 26.81 2.94 -5.17
C GLU A 48 27.36 4.38 -5.15
N GLU A 49 27.30 5.04 -6.30
CA GLU A 49 27.82 6.39 -6.50
C GLU A 49 26.74 7.46 -6.32
N PRO A 50 27.12 8.71 -5.99
CA PRO A 50 26.19 9.82 -6.03
C PRO A 50 25.48 9.93 -7.38
N TRP A 51 24.21 10.31 -7.34
CA TRP A 51 23.38 10.47 -8.52
C TRP A 51 22.64 11.81 -8.51
N THR A 52 22.26 12.27 -9.69
CA THR A 52 21.48 13.49 -9.88
C THR A 52 20.24 13.19 -10.71
N LEU A 53 19.16 13.91 -10.41
CA LEU A 53 17.91 13.85 -11.16
C LEU A 53 17.75 15.13 -11.96
N ILE A 54 17.56 15.01 -13.28
CA ILE A 54 17.39 16.16 -14.17
C ILE A 54 16.02 16.06 -14.82
N HIS A 55 15.20 17.10 -14.69
CA HIS A 55 13.96 17.20 -15.46
C HIS A 55 14.29 17.53 -16.92
N ARG A 56 13.96 16.62 -17.84
CA ARG A 56 14.47 16.64 -19.22
C ARG A 56 14.07 17.90 -19.98
N ASP A 57 12.80 18.30 -19.87
CA ASP A 57 12.27 19.40 -20.69
C ASP A 57 12.79 20.76 -20.23
N SER A 58 13.06 20.93 -18.94
CA SER A 58 13.59 22.19 -18.40
C SER A 58 15.11 22.19 -18.23
N GLY A 59 15.77 21.04 -18.33
CA GLY A 59 17.19 20.86 -18.01
C GLY A 59 17.54 21.10 -16.54
N ARG A 60 16.53 21.27 -15.67
CA ARG A 60 16.75 21.65 -14.27
C ARG A 60 17.17 20.43 -13.44
N ILE A 61 18.23 20.59 -12.65
CA ILE A 61 18.59 19.65 -11.60
C ILE A 61 17.55 19.73 -10.48
N VAL A 62 16.94 18.60 -10.16
CA VAL A 62 15.92 18.47 -9.13
C VAL A 62 16.61 18.23 -7.79
N GLY A 63 16.45 19.18 -6.87
CA GLY A 63 16.91 19.07 -5.50
C GLY A 63 15.77 18.78 -4.52
N PRO A 64 16.07 18.46 -3.25
CA PRO A 64 15.03 18.31 -2.24
C PRO A 64 14.29 19.63 -2.03
N SER A 65 12.99 19.66 -2.33
CA SER A 65 12.11 20.80 -2.07
C SER A 65 10.67 20.35 -1.87
N ASP A 66 9.86 21.22 -1.25
CA ASP A 66 8.41 21.04 -1.10
C ASP A 66 7.62 21.45 -2.36
N ASN A 67 8.30 21.83 -3.45
CA ASN A 67 7.63 22.14 -4.70
C ASN A 67 7.01 20.85 -5.27
N PRO A 68 5.78 20.91 -5.82
CA PRO A 68 5.21 19.80 -6.56
C PRO A 68 6.14 19.34 -7.67
N ALA A 69 6.28 18.03 -7.81
CA ALA A 69 7.07 17.46 -8.89
C ALA A 69 6.35 17.68 -10.24
N SER A 70 7.07 18.29 -11.18
CA SER A 70 6.58 18.48 -12.54
C SER A 70 6.24 17.15 -13.22
N HIS A 71 5.23 17.16 -14.08
CA HIS A 71 5.01 16.04 -14.99
C HIS A 71 6.10 16.00 -16.06
N GLY A 72 6.35 14.81 -16.62
CA GLY A 72 7.25 14.63 -17.75
C GLY A 72 8.35 13.62 -17.49
N ASN A 73 9.45 13.79 -18.23
CA ASN A 73 10.56 12.87 -18.24
C ASN A 73 11.71 13.37 -17.37
N TYR A 74 12.31 12.45 -16.63
CA TYR A 74 13.45 12.72 -15.78
C TYR A 74 14.60 11.78 -16.13
N ASP A 75 15.80 12.33 -16.26
CA ASP A 75 17.03 11.59 -16.50
C ASP A 75 17.83 11.47 -15.19
N ILE A 76 18.19 10.25 -14.82
CA ILE A 76 19.02 9.93 -13.65
C ILE A 76 20.46 9.78 -14.14
N HIS A 77 21.36 10.59 -13.60
CA HIS A 77 22.78 10.56 -13.94
C HIS A 77 23.60 10.12 -12.74
N SER A 78 24.53 9.19 -12.96
CA SER A 78 25.54 8.78 -11.99
C SER A 78 26.82 8.40 -12.72
N SER A 79 27.97 8.47 -12.05
CA SER A 79 29.24 7.94 -12.54
C SER A 79 29.25 6.41 -12.58
N GLY A 80 28.49 5.77 -11.68
CA GLY A 80 28.39 4.33 -11.53
C GLY A 80 27.30 3.67 -12.37
N SER A 81 27.10 2.36 -12.17
CA SER A 81 25.94 1.65 -12.70
C SER A 81 24.67 2.02 -11.92
N ILE A 82 23.60 2.31 -12.66
CA ILE A 82 22.26 2.45 -12.11
C ILE A 82 21.52 1.14 -12.34
N SER A 83 21.00 0.55 -11.26
CA SER A 83 20.12 -0.62 -11.33
C SER A 83 18.86 -0.37 -10.51
N VAL A 84 17.82 -1.16 -10.78
CA VAL A 84 16.55 -1.10 -10.07
C VAL A 84 16.47 -2.30 -9.14
N THR A 85 15.95 -2.09 -7.94
CA THR A 85 15.82 -3.14 -6.92
C THR A 85 15.03 -4.35 -7.42
N ASP A 86 15.52 -5.54 -7.06
CA ASP A 86 14.86 -6.83 -7.21
C ASP A 86 14.03 -7.21 -5.96
N GLU A 87 13.89 -6.30 -4.99
CA GLU A 87 13.10 -6.51 -3.79
C GLU A 87 11.69 -7.02 -4.11
N LEU A 88 11.24 -8.01 -3.35
CA LEU A 88 9.93 -8.61 -3.57
C LEU A 88 8.81 -7.58 -3.37
N TRP A 89 7.96 -7.46 -4.39
CA TRP A 89 6.65 -6.84 -4.24
C TRP A 89 5.64 -7.91 -3.82
N ILE A 90 4.82 -7.60 -2.82
CA ILE A 90 3.94 -8.55 -2.14
C ILE A 90 2.51 -8.28 -2.62
N PRO A 91 1.94 -9.09 -3.54
CA PRO A 91 0.59 -8.88 -4.04
C PRO A 91 -0.45 -9.08 -2.93
N ARG A 92 -1.53 -8.29 -2.91
CA ARG A 92 -2.62 -8.50 -1.95
C ARG A 92 -3.85 -9.05 -2.66
N LEU A 93 -4.60 -9.90 -1.95
CA LEU A 93 -5.99 -10.16 -2.30
C LEU A 93 -6.86 -9.05 -1.73
N ALA A 94 -7.98 -8.75 -2.39
CA ALA A 94 -9.00 -7.89 -1.80
C ALA A 94 -9.44 -8.50 -0.45
N SER A 95 -9.24 -7.73 0.61
CA SER A 95 -9.52 -8.12 1.98
C SER A 95 -11.02 -8.00 2.22
N HIS A 96 -11.80 -8.95 1.70
CA HIS A 96 -13.23 -9.02 1.97
C HIS A 96 -13.50 -9.84 3.23
N PRO A 97 -14.38 -9.38 4.13
CA PRO A 97 -14.78 -10.16 5.29
C PRO A 97 -15.45 -11.46 4.82
N ILE A 98 -14.91 -12.58 5.27
CA ILE A 98 -15.31 -13.94 4.87
C ILE A 98 -16.25 -14.54 5.91
N SER A 99 -16.12 -14.07 7.15
CA SER A 99 -16.98 -14.46 8.25
C SER A 99 -17.98 -13.34 8.53
N GLY A 100 -19.25 -13.70 8.70
CA GLY A 100 -20.27 -12.79 9.22
C GLY A 100 -20.11 -12.44 10.70
N ARG A 101 -18.98 -12.81 11.33
CA ARG A 101 -18.70 -12.55 12.75
C ARG A 101 -17.65 -11.45 12.87
N GLU A 102 -17.98 -10.41 13.64
CA GLU A 102 -17.07 -9.31 13.96
C GLU A 102 -15.92 -9.80 14.85
N SER A 103 -14.67 -9.61 14.42
CA SER A 103 -13.47 -9.95 15.20
C SER A 103 -13.13 -8.86 16.22
N SER A 104 -12.28 -9.19 17.20
CA SER A 104 -11.72 -8.22 18.15
C SER A 104 -10.99 -7.08 17.42
N PHE A 105 -10.22 -7.41 16.38
CA PHE A 105 -9.59 -6.45 15.48
C PHE A 105 -10.59 -5.45 14.90
N THR A 106 -11.65 -5.95 14.25
CA THR A 106 -12.65 -5.10 13.59
C THR A 106 -13.33 -4.18 14.60
N ARG A 107 -13.69 -4.71 15.77
CA ARG A 107 -14.31 -3.93 16.85
C ARG A 107 -13.37 -2.85 17.38
N GLY A 108 -12.09 -3.19 17.60
CA GLY A 108 -11.09 -2.25 18.10
C GLY A 108 -10.80 -1.11 17.13
N VAL A 109 -10.58 -1.42 15.85
CA VAL A 109 -10.38 -0.41 14.80
C VAL A 109 -11.60 0.51 14.68
N ARG A 110 -12.82 -0.05 14.72
CA ARG A 110 -14.06 0.72 14.69
C ARG A 110 -14.22 1.64 15.89
N ALA A 111 -13.91 1.14 17.08
CA ALA A 111 -13.98 1.90 18.32
C ALA A 111 -12.95 3.05 18.35
N ARG A 112 -11.73 2.80 17.85
CA ARG A 112 -10.68 3.81 17.74
C ARG A 112 -11.06 4.89 16.72
N ASP A 113 -11.44 4.48 15.51
CA ASP A 113 -11.49 5.42 14.38
C ASP A 113 -12.82 6.14 14.26
N GLY A 114 -13.96 5.43 14.37
CA GLY A 114 -15.31 6.00 14.24
C GLY A 114 -15.65 6.67 12.89
N LYS A 115 -14.70 6.77 11.96
CA LYS A 115 -14.80 7.46 10.68
C LYS A 115 -13.90 6.83 9.63
N CYS A 116 -14.07 7.20 8.36
CA CYS A 116 -13.09 6.85 7.34
C CYS A 116 -11.85 7.72 7.54
N VAL A 117 -10.75 7.17 8.07
CA VAL A 117 -9.55 7.93 8.44
C VAL A 117 -8.73 8.44 7.24
N ILE A 118 -9.05 7.94 6.05
CA ILE A 118 -8.47 8.39 4.78
C ILE A 118 -9.22 9.62 4.24
N SER A 119 -10.56 9.57 4.21
CA SER A 119 -11.36 10.67 3.66
C SER A 119 -11.70 11.76 4.69
N GLY A 120 -11.62 11.41 5.99
CA GLY A 120 -12.05 12.23 7.13
C GLY A 120 -13.55 12.12 7.45
N VAL A 121 -14.34 11.38 6.67
CA VAL A 121 -15.81 11.38 6.78
C VAL A 121 -16.29 10.53 7.97
N PRO A 122 -16.95 11.14 8.99
CA PRO A 122 -17.51 10.43 10.14
C PRO A 122 -18.57 9.40 9.75
N ASN A 123 -18.66 8.30 10.51
CA ASN A 123 -19.82 7.41 10.42
C ASN A 123 -20.92 7.90 11.38
N PRO A 124 -22.02 8.52 10.90
CA PRO A 124 -23.08 9.02 11.76
C PRO A 124 -23.88 7.90 12.46
N LEU A 125 -23.78 6.67 11.98
CA LEU A 125 -24.49 5.51 12.54
C LEU A 125 -23.58 4.63 13.42
N SER A 126 -22.36 5.07 13.71
CA SER A 126 -21.40 4.34 14.57
C SER A 126 -21.97 4.07 15.96
N GLY A 127 -22.71 5.03 16.55
CA GLY A 127 -23.39 4.86 17.84
C GLY A 127 -24.50 3.80 17.85
N ALA A 128 -25.05 3.46 16.69
CA ALA A 128 -26.01 2.37 16.51
C ALA A 128 -25.33 1.03 16.15
N GLY A 129 -23.99 0.98 16.10
CA GLY A 129 -23.24 -0.19 15.67
C GLY A 129 -23.38 -0.51 14.18
N ILE A 130 -23.88 0.42 13.37
CA ILE A 130 -24.07 0.22 11.93
C ILE A 130 -22.82 0.72 11.20
N TRP A 131 -22.12 -0.20 10.56
CA TRP A 131 -20.86 0.04 9.86
C TRP A 131 -20.96 -0.18 8.35
N ALA A 132 -22.18 -0.11 7.80
CA ALA A 132 -22.41 -0.23 6.37
C ALA A 132 -21.49 0.73 5.59
N ALA A 133 -20.85 0.23 4.53
CA ALA A 133 -19.84 0.93 3.72
C ALA A 133 -18.48 1.24 4.39
N TYR A 134 -18.29 0.96 5.68
CA TYR A 134 -17.00 1.10 6.37
C TYR A 134 -16.37 -0.27 6.65
N GLN A 135 -15.08 -0.39 6.34
CA GLN A 135 -14.31 -1.62 6.51
C GLN A 135 -13.05 -1.33 7.33
N ALA A 136 -12.80 -2.20 8.32
CA ALA A 136 -11.52 -2.24 9.01
C ALA A 136 -10.52 -2.98 8.11
N ALA A 137 -9.56 -2.25 7.59
CA ALA A 137 -8.52 -2.73 6.70
C ALA A 137 -7.24 -3.02 7.47
N HIS A 138 -6.63 -4.18 7.25
CA HIS A 138 -5.27 -4.41 7.71
C HIS A 138 -4.27 -3.61 6.85
N VAL A 139 -3.28 -2.98 7.49
CA VAL A 139 -2.19 -2.29 6.78
C VAL A 139 -1.23 -3.31 6.21
N PHE A 140 -0.66 -4.17 7.06
CA PHE A 140 0.06 -5.36 6.64
C PHE A 140 -0.93 -6.52 6.44
N PRO A 141 -0.94 -7.17 5.27
CA PRO A 141 -1.89 -8.24 4.93
C PRO A 141 -1.71 -9.52 5.76
N LEU A 142 -2.81 -10.05 6.31
CA LEU A 142 -2.82 -11.28 7.12
C LEU A 142 -2.26 -12.52 6.41
N GLN A 143 -2.42 -12.58 5.09
CA GLN A 143 -2.02 -13.72 4.26
C GLN A 143 -0.49 -13.95 4.28
N TYR A 144 0.28 -12.95 4.71
CA TYR A 144 1.73 -12.97 4.74
C TYR A 144 2.29 -13.15 6.16
N GLY A 145 1.58 -13.91 7.01
CA GLY A 145 2.02 -14.22 8.37
C GLY A 145 3.37 -14.94 8.46
N ASN A 146 3.75 -15.66 7.42
CA ASN A 146 5.09 -16.24 7.28
C ASN A 146 6.16 -15.15 7.11
N ILE A 147 5.95 -14.15 6.25
CA ILE A 147 6.86 -13.01 6.07
C ILE A 147 6.93 -12.19 7.36
N TRP A 148 5.77 -11.93 7.97
CA TRP A 148 5.67 -11.24 9.26
C TRP A 148 6.53 -11.91 10.33
N SER A 149 6.40 -13.22 10.49
CA SER A 149 7.13 -13.99 11.49
C SER A 149 8.63 -14.09 11.16
N ALA A 150 8.97 -14.38 9.90
CA ALA A 150 10.36 -14.58 9.47
C ALA A 150 11.22 -13.31 9.61
N ASN A 151 10.62 -12.13 9.42
CA ASN A 151 11.29 -10.84 9.59
C ASN A 151 11.11 -10.25 10.99
N GLY A 152 10.46 -10.98 11.90
CA GLY A 152 10.23 -10.56 13.28
C GLY A 152 9.31 -9.36 13.44
N PHE A 153 8.50 -8.99 12.44
CA PHE A 153 7.69 -7.75 12.42
C PHE A 153 6.67 -7.62 13.56
N ALA A 154 6.43 -8.70 14.33
CA ALA A 154 5.67 -8.65 15.57
C ALA A 154 6.18 -7.56 16.54
N HIS A 155 7.48 -7.24 16.54
CA HIS A 155 8.05 -6.18 17.39
C HIS A 155 7.55 -4.76 17.08
N TRP A 156 6.91 -4.54 15.92
CA TRP A 156 6.25 -3.26 15.59
C TRP A 156 4.96 -3.06 16.37
N ILE A 157 4.39 -4.13 16.94
CA ILE A 157 3.13 -4.10 17.67
C ILE A 157 3.44 -4.05 19.17
N THR A 158 3.08 -2.92 19.79
CA THR A 158 3.40 -2.63 21.19
C THR A 158 2.22 -2.85 22.14
N ASN A 159 0.99 -2.89 21.63
CA ASN A 159 -0.22 -3.08 22.45
C ASN A 159 -0.55 -4.55 22.76
N MET A 160 0.26 -5.50 22.29
CA MET A 160 0.11 -6.94 22.55
C MET A 160 1.42 -7.59 23.00
N PRO A 161 2.01 -7.13 24.13
CA PRO A 161 3.36 -7.54 24.54
C PRO A 161 3.52 -9.03 24.90
N ASN A 162 2.41 -9.74 25.13
CA ASN A 162 2.40 -11.17 25.49
C ASN A 162 1.87 -12.05 24.34
N THR A 163 1.83 -11.53 23.12
CA THR A 163 1.34 -12.26 21.94
C THR A 163 2.49 -12.45 20.96
N ASP A 164 2.81 -13.70 20.65
CA ASP A 164 3.89 -14.02 19.72
C ASP A 164 3.38 -14.28 18.30
N GLY A 165 4.25 -14.02 17.32
CA GLY A 165 4.07 -14.44 15.94
C GLY A 165 2.89 -13.78 15.21
N SER A 166 2.29 -14.53 14.27
CA SER A 166 1.24 -14.03 13.36
C SER A 166 -0.04 -13.52 14.05
N SER A 167 -0.28 -13.89 15.31
CA SER A 167 -1.42 -13.40 16.09
C SER A 167 -1.38 -11.88 16.29
N THR A 168 -0.17 -11.29 16.34
CA THR A 168 0.02 -9.83 16.47
C THR A 168 -0.48 -9.04 15.27
N MET A 169 -0.63 -9.69 14.11
CA MET A 169 -1.15 -9.04 12.90
C MET A 169 -2.62 -8.61 13.03
N ASN A 170 -3.37 -9.21 13.97
CA ASN A 170 -4.73 -8.79 14.32
C ASN A 170 -4.78 -7.63 15.34
N SER A 171 -3.66 -6.92 15.53
CA SER A 171 -3.62 -5.69 16.32
C SER A 171 -4.42 -4.57 15.67
N VAL A 172 -5.06 -3.74 16.49
CA VAL A 172 -5.60 -2.43 16.08
C VAL A 172 -4.49 -1.53 15.49
N GLN A 173 -3.24 -1.66 15.96
CA GLN A 173 -2.09 -0.93 15.42
C GLN A 173 -1.72 -1.33 13.99
N ASN A 174 -2.22 -2.47 13.50
CA ASN A 174 -2.11 -2.90 12.11
C ASN A 174 -3.40 -2.60 11.31
N GLY A 175 -4.30 -1.76 11.81
CA GLY A 175 -5.62 -1.53 11.23
C GLY A 175 -5.95 -0.08 10.98
N LEU A 176 -6.77 0.18 9.96
CA LEU A 176 -7.37 1.49 9.65
C LEU A 176 -8.84 1.32 9.21
N LEU A 177 -9.73 2.20 9.64
CA LEU A 177 -11.12 2.22 9.20
C LEU A 177 -11.28 3.10 7.95
N MET A 178 -11.78 2.54 6.86
CA MET A 178 -11.97 3.28 5.61
C MET A 178 -13.22 2.86 4.86
N PHE A 179 -13.63 3.65 3.87
CA PHE A 179 -14.73 3.26 2.99
C PHE A 179 -14.36 2.00 2.19
N ALA A 180 -15.33 1.14 1.91
CA ALA A 180 -15.11 -0.11 1.20
C ALA A 180 -14.42 0.07 -0.17
N HIS A 181 -14.80 1.11 -0.94
CA HIS A 181 -14.16 1.40 -2.22
C HIS A 181 -12.72 1.92 -2.06
N ILE A 182 -12.43 2.70 -1.01
CA ILE A 182 -11.06 3.14 -0.68
C ILE A 182 -10.23 1.93 -0.23
N HIS A 183 -10.80 1.01 0.54
CA HIS A 183 -10.13 -0.22 0.96
C HIS A 183 -9.65 -1.05 -0.23
N SER A 184 -10.47 -1.19 -1.27
CA SER A 184 -10.07 -1.88 -2.50
C SER A 184 -8.86 -1.23 -3.18
N LEU A 185 -8.77 0.10 -3.17
CA LEU A 185 -7.62 0.82 -3.72
C LEU A 185 -6.37 0.65 -2.83
N PHE A 186 -6.56 0.62 -1.52
CA PHE A 186 -5.50 0.46 -0.53
C PHE A 186 -4.84 -0.91 -0.63
N ASP A 187 -5.63 -1.99 -0.73
CA ASP A 187 -5.12 -3.35 -0.95
C ASP A 187 -4.32 -3.44 -2.27
N GLN A 188 -4.70 -2.69 -3.30
CA GLN A 188 -3.98 -2.66 -4.57
C GLN A 188 -2.76 -1.72 -4.55
N TYR A 189 -2.41 -1.14 -3.40
CA TYR A 189 -1.36 -0.13 -3.28
C TYR A 189 -1.54 1.06 -4.24
N LEU A 190 -2.75 1.38 -4.68
CA LEU A 190 -3.00 2.49 -5.62
C LEU A 190 -2.89 3.85 -4.93
N PHE A 191 -2.92 3.87 -3.61
CA PHE A 191 -2.45 4.96 -2.77
C PHE A 191 -1.77 4.38 -1.53
N SER A 192 -1.02 5.22 -0.81
CA SER A 192 -0.48 4.86 0.50
C SER A 192 -0.29 6.09 1.37
N ILE A 193 0.02 5.88 2.64
CA ILE A 193 0.33 6.92 3.62
C ILE A 193 1.83 6.93 3.86
N ASN A 194 2.46 8.10 3.83
CA ASN A 194 3.86 8.26 4.21
C ASN A 194 3.96 8.83 5.64
N PRO A 195 4.26 8.01 6.66
CA PRO A 195 4.40 8.49 8.03
C PRO A 195 5.55 9.49 8.19
N ASP A 196 6.59 9.41 7.35
CA ASP A 196 7.78 10.25 7.40
C ASP A 196 7.62 11.62 6.71
N ASP A 197 6.49 11.87 6.08
CA ASP A 197 6.15 13.18 5.48
C ASP A 197 4.80 13.67 6.02
N GLY A 198 4.69 13.67 7.35
CA GLY A 198 3.54 14.19 8.09
C GLY A 198 2.27 13.36 7.91
N TYR A 199 2.38 12.06 7.63
CA TYR A 199 1.25 11.17 7.34
C TYR A 199 0.44 11.56 6.10
N LYS A 200 1.11 12.18 5.11
CA LYS A 200 0.47 12.54 3.85
C LYS A 200 0.06 11.30 3.06
N ILE A 201 -1.16 11.34 2.55
CA ILE A 201 -1.74 10.36 1.64
C ILE A 201 -1.28 10.70 0.22
N ILE A 202 -0.71 9.71 -0.46
CA ILE A 202 -0.16 9.83 -1.80
C ILE A 202 -0.95 8.89 -2.72
N SER A 203 -1.60 9.44 -3.73
CA SER A 203 -2.24 8.67 -4.80
C SER A 203 -1.25 8.38 -5.93
N PHE A 204 -1.13 7.11 -6.30
CA PHE A 204 -0.34 6.65 -7.44
C PHE A 204 -1.20 6.37 -8.68
N GLN A 205 -2.42 6.90 -8.72
CA GLN A 205 -3.34 6.84 -9.86
C GLN A 205 -4.16 8.16 -9.94
N PRO A 206 -4.92 8.40 -11.03
CA PRO A 206 -5.88 9.50 -11.06
C PRO A 206 -6.78 9.52 -9.81
N ASP A 207 -6.76 10.64 -9.08
CA ASP A 207 -7.38 10.74 -7.76
C ASP A 207 -8.89 11.03 -7.83
N PHE A 208 -9.67 10.04 -8.24
CA PHE A 208 -11.13 10.17 -8.30
C PHE A 208 -11.80 10.16 -6.91
N THR A 209 -11.07 9.78 -5.86
CA THR A 209 -11.54 9.79 -4.47
C THR A 209 -11.24 11.10 -3.73
N ASN A 210 -10.47 12.01 -4.34
CA ASN A 210 -10.02 13.26 -3.75
C ASN A 210 -9.34 13.04 -2.38
N ILE A 211 -8.35 12.14 -2.34
CA ILE A 211 -7.58 11.78 -1.14
C ILE A 211 -6.11 12.19 -1.22
N ASP A 212 -5.59 12.49 -2.41
CA ASP A 212 -4.20 12.88 -2.60
C ASP A 212 -3.89 14.18 -1.82
N GLY A 213 -2.75 14.19 -1.13
CA GLY A 213 -2.32 15.32 -0.31
C GLY A 213 -3.07 15.52 1.01
N LYS A 214 -4.14 14.75 1.27
CA LYS A 214 -4.75 14.73 2.61
C LYS A 214 -3.80 14.14 3.62
N ILE A 215 -4.01 14.47 4.89
CA ILE A 215 -3.28 13.90 6.01
C ILE A 215 -4.14 12.81 6.64
N LEU A 216 -3.55 11.65 6.95
CA LEU A 216 -4.21 10.59 7.70
C LEU A 216 -4.83 11.18 8.98
N ASP A 217 -6.08 10.83 9.27
CA ASP A 217 -6.80 11.42 10.39
C ASP A 217 -6.07 11.18 11.72
N PHE A 218 -6.00 12.22 12.56
CA PHE A 218 -5.26 12.16 13.83
C PHE A 218 -5.78 11.06 14.76
N VAL A 219 -7.08 10.72 14.70
CA VAL A 219 -7.69 9.75 15.62
C VAL A 219 -6.99 8.38 15.64
N CYS A 220 -6.48 7.93 14.49
CA CYS A 220 -5.81 6.64 14.39
C CYS A 220 -4.31 6.71 14.66
N ARG A 221 -3.74 7.91 14.81
CA ARG A 221 -2.30 8.16 14.99
C ARG A 221 -2.00 9.06 16.19
N ASP A 222 -2.93 9.17 17.14
CA ASP A 222 -2.71 9.91 18.37
C ASP A 222 -1.66 9.18 19.21
N PRO A 223 -0.47 9.75 19.45
CA PRO A 223 0.59 9.07 20.19
C PRO A 223 0.22 8.76 21.65
N ASN A 224 -0.84 9.38 22.19
CA ASN A 224 -1.33 9.09 23.54
C ASN A 224 -2.29 7.89 23.57
N ASN A 225 -2.73 7.40 22.40
CA ASN A 225 -3.57 6.22 22.30
C ASN A 225 -2.68 4.98 22.07
N PRO A 226 -2.61 4.02 23.00
CA PRO A 226 -1.76 2.82 22.81
C PRO A 226 -2.15 1.99 21.58
N ASP A 227 -3.38 2.15 21.06
CA ASP A 227 -3.86 1.49 19.86
C ASP A 227 -3.60 2.28 18.57
N HIS A 228 -2.82 3.36 18.61
CA HIS A 228 -2.47 4.12 17.41
C HIS A 228 -1.79 3.21 16.36
N VAL A 229 -2.07 3.46 15.08
CA VAL A 229 -1.44 2.73 13.98
C VAL A 229 0.09 2.80 14.11
N ALA A 230 0.77 1.68 13.89
CA ALA A 230 2.23 1.66 13.98
C ALA A 230 2.83 2.31 12.71
N ASP A 231 3.83 3.17 12.89
CA ASP A 231 4.47 3.86 11.77
C ASP A 231 5.22 2.87 10.86
N GLU A 232 5.75 1.80 11.44
CA GLU A 232 6.49 0.76 10.75
C GLU A 232 5.61 -0.01 9.77
N VAL A 233 4.35 -0.31 10.13
CA VAL A 233 3.42 -0.96 9.19
C VAL A 233 3.03 -0.02 8.06
N LEU A 234 2.86 1.27 8.34
CA LEU A 234 2.59 2.29 7.30
C LEU A 234 3.80 2.45 6.36
N ARG A 235 5.02 2.50 6.91
CA ARG A 235 6.26 2.61 6.14
C ARG A 235 6.48 1.39 5.26
N TRP A 236 6.19 0.18 5.77
CA TRP A 236 6.20 -1.03 4.96
C TRP A 236 5.20 -0.95 3.81
N HIS A 237 3.96 -0.53 4.08
CA HIS A 237 2.92 -0.40 3.05
C HIS A 237 3.31 0.65 1.98
N PHE A 238 3.89 1.78 2.42
CA PHE A 238 4.39 2.81 1.53
C PHE A 238 5.51 2.29 0.62
N ARG A 239 6.46 1.52 1.15
CA ARG A 239 7.52 0.88 0.37
C ARG A 239 6.93 -0.05 -0.70
N GLN A 240 5.95 -0.88 -0.35
CA GLN A 240 5.26 -1.76 -1.30
C GLN A 240 4.50 -0.97 -2.38
N ALA A 241 3.89 0.16 -2.03
CA ALA A 241 3.27 1.05 -3.01
C ALA A 241 4.29 1.70 -3.95
N VAL A 242 5.46 2.09 -3.45
CA VAL A 242 6.55 2.58 -4.29
C VAL A 242 7.02 1.49 -5.25
N LEU A 243 7.29 0.27 -4.78
CA LEU A 243 7.68 -0.85 -5.65
C LEU A 243 6.61 -1.12 -6.71
N GLY A 244 5.35 -1.26 -6.28
CA GLY A 244 4.21 -1.57 -7.13
C GLY A 244 3.99 -0.54 -8.22
N ASN A 245 4.02 0.75 -7.88
CA ASN A 245 3.70 1.81 -8.82
C ASN A 245 4.90 2.34 -9.59
N MET A 246 6.13 2.22 -9.06
CA MET A 246 7.30 2.88 -9.63
C MET A 246 8.21 2.00 -10.47
N ARG A 247 8.35 0.72 -10.15
CA ARG A 247 9.36 -0.15 -10.77
C ARG A 247 8.98 -0.55 -12.19
N GLY A 248 9.90 -0.38 -13.14
CA GLY A 248 9.72 -0.88 -14.51
C GLY A 248 8.39 -0.42 -15.13
N ALA A 249 7.56 -1.34 -15.61
CA ALA A 249 6.20 -1.07 -16.10
C ALA A 249 5.14 -0.96 -14.98
N GLY A 250 5.53 -1.23 -13.74
CA GLY A 250 4.66 -1.33 -12.57
C GLY A 250 4.14 -2.74 -12.38
N GLU A 251 3.82 -3.08 -11.15
CA GLU A 251 3.25 -4.36 -10.78
C GLU A 251 1.78 -4.43 -11.19
N PRO A 252 1.23 -5.63 -11.49
CA PRO A 252 -0.14 -5.79 -11.96
C PRO A 252 -1.18 -5.19 -11.00
N VAL A 253 -2.30 -4.74 -11.57
CA VAL A 253 -3.54 -4.47 -10.82
C VAL A 253 -4.49 -5.64 -11.05
N PHE A 254 -5.08 -6.15 -9.97
CA PHE A 254 -5.93 -7.32 -10.02
C PHE A 254 -7.41 -6.95 -9.91
N GLU A 255 -8.18 -7.35 -10.91
CA GLU A 255 -9.65 -7.30 -10.81
C GLU A 255 -10.16 -8.42 -9.91
N THR A 256 -11.33 -8.20 -9.32
CA THR A 256 -11.99 -9.16 -8.43
C THR A 256 -13.45 -9.43 -8.82
N ASP A 257 -14.02 -8.68 -9.75
CA ASP A 257 -15.39 -8.77 -10.23
C ASP A 257 -15.54 -9.69 -11.45
N PHE A 258 -15.09 -10.94 -11.30
CA PHE A 258 -15.21 -11.93 -12.38
C PHE A 258 -16.68 -12.33 -12.63
N PRO A 259 -17.11 -12.48 -13.91
CA PRO A 259 -18.47 -12.90 -14.25
C PRO A 259 -18.90 -14.20 -13.54
N PRO A 260 -20.18 -14.36 -13.16
CA PRO A 260 -20.69 -15.63 -12.68
C PRO A 260 -20.42 -16.77 -13.67
N GLY A 261 -19.89 -17.90 -13.19
CA GLY A 261 -19.52 -19.05 -14.05
C GLY A 261 -18.13 -18.94 -14.68
N SER A 262 -17.36 -17.89 -14.38
CA SER A 262 -15.93 -17.85 -14.75
C SER A 262 -15.18 -19.01 -14.11
N ASP A 263 -14.36 -19.69 -14.90
CA ASP A 263 -13.36 -20.59 -14.34
C ASP A 263 -12.27 -19.74 -13.66
N LEU A 264 -12.45 -19.50 -12.37
CA LEU A 264 -11.52 -18.74 -11.55
C LEU A 264 -10.13 -19.39 -11.52
N MET A 265 -10.04 -20.72 -11.63
CA MET A 265 -8.77 -21.43 -11.66
C MET A 265 -8.04 -21.19 -12.98
N GLU A 266 -8.75 -21.29 -14.10
CA GLU A 266 -8.17 -20.97 -15.41
C GLU A 266 -7.75 -19.50 -15.49
N THR A 267 -8.55 -18.61 -14.91
CA THR A 267 -8.28 -17.17 -14.88
C THR A 267 -7.04 -16.89 -14.05
N LEU A 268 -6.97 -17.36 -12.80
CA LEU A 268 -5.80 -17.18 -11.93
C LEU A 268 -4.55 -17.77 -12.58
N ARG A 269 -4.61 -18.98 -13.15
CA ARG A 269 -3.46 -19.62 -13.81
C ARG A 269 -2.84 -18.77 -14.94
N LYS A 270 -3.65 -17.98 -15.65
CA LYS A 270 -3.20 -17.13 -16.77
C LYS A 270 -2.71 -15.75 -16.31
N GLU A 271 -3.08 -15.31 -15.11
CA GLU A 271 -2.71 -13.99 -14.60
C GLU A 271 -1.30 -14.00 -13.98
N PRO A 272 -0.56 -12.88 -14.08
CA PRO A 272 0.64 -12.67 -13.27
C PRO A 272 0.33 -12.91 -11.79
N TYR A 273 1.27 -13.54 -11.06
CA TYR A 273 1.08 -13.95 -9.67
C TYR A 273 -0.12 -14.90 -9.42
N GLY A 274 -0.58 -15.58 -10.46
CA GLY A 274 -1.74 -16.47 -10.42
C GLY A 274 -1.65 -17.58 -9.37
N LYS A 275 -0.47 -18.20 -9.27
CA LYS A 275 -0.19 -19.26 -8.30
C LYS A 275 -0.23 -18.70 -6.88
N GLU A 276 0.45 -17.59 -6.64
CA GLU A 276 0.53 -16.92 -5.34
C GLU A 276 -0.86 -16.45 -4.89
N ARG A 277 -1.64 -15.87 -5.81
CA ARG A 277 -3.02 -15.47 -5.53
C ARG A 277 -3.94 -16.64 -5.26
N PHE A 278 -3.75 -17.74 -5.97
CA PHE A 278 -4.48 -18.98 -5.70
C PHE A 278 -4.15 -19.56 -4.33
N GLU A 279 -2.86 -19.66 -4.00
CA GLU A 279 -2.39 -20.12 -2.68
C GLU A 279 -2.93 -19.22 -1.57
N MET A 280 -2.88 -17.89 -1.73
CA MET A 280 -3.47 -16.94 -0.79
C MET A 280 -4.97 -17.17 -0.62
N GLU A 281 -5.73 -17.40 -1.70
CA GLU A 281 -7.17 -17.62 -1.62
C GLU A 281 -7.51 -18.95 -0.93
N LEU A 282 -6.70 -20.00 -1.14
CA LEU A 282 -6.80 -21.27 -0.43
C LEU A 282 -6.49 -21.11 1.07
N TYR A 283 -5.36 -20.47 1.41
CA TYR A 283 -4.98 -20.21 2.80
C TYR A 283 -6.07 -19.44 3.53
N ARG A 284 -6.58 -18.39 2.88
CA ARG A 284 -7.66 -17.55 3.38
C ARG A 284 -8.93 -18.38 3.67
N ARG A 285 -9.35 -19.29 2.77
CA ARG A 285 -10.53 -20.15 2.98
C ARG A 285 -10.31 -21.22 4.04
N LEU A 286 -9.13 -21.82 4.09
CA LEU A 286 -8.78 -22.87 5.06
C LEU A 286 -8.67 -22.32 6.49
N ASP A 287 -8.15 -21.11 6.65
CA ASP A 287 -8.05 -20.46 7.95
C ASP A 287 -9.43 -20.14 8.55
N VAL A 288 -10.39 -19.76 7.69
CA VAL A 288 -11.80 -19.60 8.10
C VAL A 288 -12.39 -20.92 8.60
N ILE A 289 -12.09 -22.04 7.94
CA ILE A 289 -12.58 -23.36 8.35
C ILE A 289 -11.99 -23.76 9.71
N LYS A 290 -10.68 -23.61 9.90
CA LYS A 290 -10.01 -23.93 11.17
C LYS A 290 -10.54 -23.11 12.35
N ASN A 291 -10.79 -21.83 12.13
CA ASN A 291 -11.35 -20.94 13.15
C ASN A 291 -12.83 -21.25 13.47
N GLN A 292 -13.55 -21.93 12.58
CA GLN A 292 -14.92 -22.41 12.85
C GLN A 292 -14.93 -23.70 13.68
N GLU A 293 -14.00 -24.62 13.41
CA GLU A 293 -13.87 -25.90 14.14
C GLU A 293 -13.30 -25.74 15.56
N ALA A 294 -12.43 -24.75 15.80
CA ALA A 294 -11.89 -24.48 17.14
C ALA A 294 -12.91 -23.90 18.15
N LEU A 295 -14.13 -23.61 17.69
CA LEU A 295 -15.23 -23.04 18.48
C LEU A 295 -16.46 -23.98 18.57
N SER A 296 -16.36 -25.21 18.07
CA SER A 296 -17.36 -26.28 18.17
C SER A 296 -16.89 -27.37 19.12
#